data_AF-A0A0Q6Z8N3-F1
#
_entry.id   AF-A0A0Q6Z8N3-F1
#
_cell.length_a   1.000
_cell.length_b   1.000
_cell.length_c   1.000
_cell.angle_alpha   90.00
_cell.angle_beta   90.00
_cell.angle_gamma   90.00
#
_symmetry.space_group_name_H-M   'P 1'
#
loop_
_entity.id
_entity.type
_entity.pdbx_description
1 polymer ?
#
loop_
_entity_poly.entity_id
_entity_poly.type
_entity_poly.pdbx_seq_one_letter_code
_entity_poly.pdbx_strand_id
1 'polypeptide(L)'
;MASWIDNYREWNYDLGPVFNWLMDTIDYQAARHGPIAYGVAILVVILIFLAFPPTRGMTKAVCSSVFKNVMTYIQLVASLVTVHLLGFLAKMSLTLFHKARIWVIETYRRARE
;
A
#
# COMPACT_ATOMS: atom_id res chain seq x y z
N MET A 1 30.45 13.18 -34.23
CA MET A 1 29.10 12.61 -34.08
C MET A 1 29.30 11.19 -33.60
N ALA A 2 28.89 10.88 -32.37
CA ALA A 2 29.06 9.52 -31.82
C ALA A 2 28.32 8.51 -32.70
N SER A 3 29.00 7.43 -33.09
CA SER A 3 28.40 6.36 -33.87
C SER A 3 27.38 5.62 -33.02
N TRP A 4 26.33 5.05 -33.63
CA TRP A 4 25.38 4.18 -32.91
C TRP A 4 26.08 3.00 -32.22
N ILE A 5 27.25 2.59 -32.73
CA ILE A 5 28.12 1.56 -32.15
C ILE A 5 28.75 2.06 -30.85
N ASP A 6 29.15 3.33 -30.76
CA ASP A 6 29.74 3.92 -29.56
C ASP A 6 28.69 4.01 -28.45
N ASN A 7 27.46 4.42 -28.77
CA ASN A 7 26.35 4.46 -27.81
C ASN A 7 25.99 3.06 -27.27
N TYR A 8 26.07 2.02 -28.11
CA TYR A 8 25.84 0.63 -27.69
C TYR A 8 26.96 0.12 -26.77
N ARG A 9 28.21 0.52 -27.05
CA ARG A 9 29.40 0.12 -26.28
C ARG A 9 29.49 0.81 -24.93
N GLU A 10 29.04 2.06 -24.85
CA GLU A 10 29.00 2.87 -23.64
C GLU A 10 27.72 2.68 -22.82
N TRP A 11 26.77 1.87 -23.30
CA TRP A 11 25.46 1.69 -22.66
C TRP A 11 24.72 3.02 -22.43
N ASN A 12 25.00 4.02 -23.27
CA ASN A 12 24.41 5.35 -23.19
C ASN A 12 23.04 5.35 -23.87
N TYR A 13 22.13 4.53 -23.33
CA TYR A 13 20.74 4.55 -23.73
C TYR A 13 20.07 5.73 -23.03
N ASP A 14 19.88 6.83 -23.76
CA ASP A 14 19.03 7.90 -23.28
C ASP A 14 17.58 7.39 -23.22
N LEU A 15 17.10 7.14 -22.00
CA LEU A 15 15.73 6.71 -21.72
C LEU A 15 14.75 7.90 -21.71
N GLY A 16 15.23 9.13 -21.85
CA GLY A 16 14.43 10.35 -21.89
C GLY A 16 13.30 10.31 -22.93
N PRO A 17 13.54 9.91 -24.20
CA PRO A 17 12.49 9.80 -25.20
C PRO A 17 11.39 8.81 -24.84
N VAL A 18 11.75 7.68 -24.22
CA VAL A 18 10.79 6.65 -23.79
C VAL A 18 9.97 7.15 -22.60
N PHE A 19 10.61 7.84 -21.65
CA PHE A 19 9.95 8.43 -20.49
C PHE A 19 8.98 9.55 -20.90
N ASN A 20 9.39 10.41 -21.83
CA ASN A 20 8.55 11.47 -22.38
C ASN A 20 7.34 10.90 -23.12
N TRP A 21 7.53 9.89 -23.98
CA TRP A 21 6.43 9.20 -24.65
C TRP A 21 5.46 8.55 -23.66
N LEU A 22 5.99 7.97 -22.59
CA LEU A 22 5.17 7.34 -21.56
C LEU A 22 4.32 8.36 -20.80
N MET A 23 4.91 9.47 -20.37
CA MET A 23 4.18 10.54 -19.67
C MET A 23 3.12 11.17 -20.55
N ASP A 24 3.43 11.41 -21.83
CA ASP A 24 2.48 11.97 -22.80
C ASP A 24 1.29 11.00 -23.05
N THR A 25 1.57 9.70 -23.10
CA THR A 25 0.54 8.66 -23.19
C THR A 25 -0.31 8.58 -21.92
N ILE A 26 0.30 8.73 -20.74
CA ILE A 26 -0.39 8.75 -19.45
C ILE A 26 -1.36 9.93 -19.39
N ASP A 27 -0.89 11.13 -19.71
CA ASP A 27 -1.70 12.35 -19.65
C ASP A 27 -2.87 12.29 -20.64
N TYR A 28 -2.63 11.76 -21.85
CA TYR A 28 -3.70 11.52 -22.82
C TYR A 28 -4.78 10.55 -22.29
N GLN A 29 -4.39 9.45 -21.66
CA GLN A 29 -5.32 8.43 -21.16
C GLN A 29 -6.01 8.87 -19.85
N ALA A 30 -5.31 9.62 -18.99
CA ALA A 30 -5.86 10.17 -17.75
C ALA A 30 -6.95 11.21 -18.02
N ALA A 31 -6.78 12.06 -19.04
CA ALA A 31 -7.81 13.00 -19.47
C ALA A 31 -9.10 12.30 -19.96
N ARG A 32 -8.99 11.06 -20.46
CA ARG A 32 -10.09 10.35 -21.13
C ARG A 32 -10.79 9.30 -20.28
N HIS A 33 -10.05 8.62 -19.40
CA HIS A 33 -10.55 7.49 -18.60
C HIS A 33 -10.45 7.73 -17.09
N GLY A 34 -10.04 8.95 -16.69
CA GLY A 34 -9.93 9.32 -15.29
C GLY A 34 -8.78 8.61 -14.57
N PRO A 35 -8.80 8.58 -13.23
CA PRO A 35 -7.64 8.18 -12.42
C PRO A 35 -7.22 6.71 -12.58
N ILE A 36 -8.08 5.86 -13.18
CA ILE A 36 -7.79 4.45 -13.44
C ILE A 36 -6.67 4.28 -14.49
N ALA A 37 -6.54 5.24 -15.42
CA ALA A 37 -5.52 5.20 -16.47
C ALA A 37 -4.07 5.24 -15.90
N TYR A 38 -3.85 5.92 -14.78
CA TYR A 38 -2.53 5.93 -14.12
C TYR A 38 -2.12 4.53 -13.65
N GLY A 39 -3.08 3.74 -13.15
CA GLY A 39 -2.83 2.36 -12.69
C GLY A 39 -2.41 1.44 -13.84
N VAL A 40 -3.09 1.55 -14.98
CA VAL A 40 -2.78 0.74 -16.18
C VAL A 40 -1.43 1.13 -16.77
N ALA A 41 -1.10 2.43 -16.81
CA ALA A 41 0.16 2.89 -17.35
C ALA A 41 1.36 2.46 -16.50
N ILE A 42 1.27 2.52 -15.16
CA ILE A 42 2.30 1.97 -14.27
C ILE A 42 2.53 0.48 -14.54
N LEU A 43 1.46 -0.26 -14.80
CA LEU A 43 1.53 -1.69 -15.10
C LEU A 43 2.24 -1.94 -16.44
N VAL A 44 1.99 -1.13 -17.47
CA VAL A 44 2.67 -1.19 -18.76
C VAL A 44 4.17 -0.87 -18.63
N VAL A 45 4.55 0.14 -17.84
CA VAL A 45 5.95 0.47 -17.55
C VAL A 45 6.68 -0.73 -16.94
N ILE A 46 6.06 -1.37 -15.94
CA ILE A 46 6.64 -2.54 -15.28
C ILE A 46 6.83 -3.69 -16.29
N LEU A 47 5.84 -3.92 -17.17
CA LEU A 47 5.92 -4.94 -18.21
C LEU A 47 7.04 -4.67 -19.23
N ILE A 48 7.23 -3.40 -19.64
CA ILE A 48 8.33 -2.98 -20.51
C ILE A 48 9.68 -3.20 -19.82
N PHE A 49 9.82 -2.79 -18.55
CA PHE A 49 11.05 -3.03 -17.78
C PHE A 49 11.30 -4.52 -17.51
N LEU A 50 10.27 -5.38 -17.52
CA LEU A 50 10.42 -6.83 -17.43
C LEU A 50 10.85 -7.46 -18.77
N ALA A 51 10.50 -6.84 -19.90
CA ALA A 51 10.84 -7.34 -21.22
C ALA A 51 12.36 -7.32 -21.47
N PHE A 52 13.05 -6.27 -21.00
CA PHE A 52 14.50 -6.14 -21.12
C PHE A 52 15.26 -7.11 -20.19
N PRO A 53 16.09 -8.04 -20.72
CA PRO A 53 16.92 -8.96 -19.93
C PRO A 53 17.76 -8.32 -18.80
N PRO A 54 18.41 -7.15 -18.99
CA PRO A 54 19.29 -6.54 -17.99
C PRO A 54 18.53 -5.94 -16.80
N THR A 55 17.29 -5.48 -16.99
CA THR A 55 16.49 -4.84 -15.94
C THR A 55 15.64 -5.84 -15.16
N ARG A 56 15.46 -7.08 -15.64
CA ARG A 56 14.68 -8.13 -14.94
C ARG A 56 15.07 -8.34 -13.49
N GLY A 57 16.38 -8.32 -13.19
CA GLY A 57 16.86 -8.45 -11.82
C GLY A 57 16.43 -7.27 -10.93
N MET A 58 16.57 -6.06 -11.45
CA MET A 58 16.19 -4.83 -10.77
C MET A 58 14.67 -4.74 -10.59
N THR A 59 13.88 -5.00 -11.63
CA THR A 59 12.41 -4.98 -11.57
C THR A 59 11.87 -6.03 -10.60
N LYS A 60 12.47 -7.24 -10.58
CA LYS A 60 12.12 -8.27 -9.59
C LYS A 60 12.41 -7.81 -8.16
N ALA A 61 13.55 -7.16 -7.93
CA ALA A 61 13.91 -6.62 -6.62
C ALA A 61 12.95 -5.50 -6.18
N VAL A 62 12.60 -4.59 -7.10
CA VAL A 62 11.65 -3.50 -6.85
C VAL A 62 10.26 -4.06 -6.54
N CYS A 63 9.70 -4.93 -7.38
CA CYS A 63 8.38 -5.53 -7.15
C CYS A 63 8.34 -6.31 -5.82
N SER A 64 9.39 -7.06 -5.49
CA SER A 64 9.49 -7.78 -4.22
C SER A 64 9.51 -6.82 -3.02
N SER A 65 10.25 -5.71 -3.13
CA SER A 65 10.30 -4.67 -2.10
C SER A 65 8.95 -3.98 -1.94
N VAL A 66 8.29 -3.60 -3.04
CA VAL A 66 6.95 -2.99 -3.01
C VAL A 66 5.95 -3.94 -2.35
N PHE A 67 5.91 -5.20 -2.76
CA PHE A 67 5.00 -6.19 -2.19
C PHE A 67 5.22 -6.39 -0.68
N LYS A 68 6.48 -6.49 -0.24
CA LYS A 68 6.82 -6.57 1.18
C LYS A 68 6.34 -5.35 1.96
N ASN A 69 6.60 -4.14 1.45
CA ASN A 69 6.18 -2.91 2.11
C ASN A 69 4.65 -2.79 2.23
N VAL A 70 3.92 -3.19 1.18
CA VAL A 70 2.45 -3.24 1.21
C VAL A 70 1.96 -4.23 2.26
N MET A 71 2.54 -5.42 2.35
CA MET A 71 2.13 -6.40 3.37
C MET A 71 2.45 -5.93 4.79
N THR A 72 3.62 -5.33 5.01
CA THR A 72 3.96 -4.72 6.30
C THR A 72 2.97 -3.64 6.68
N TYR A 73 2.56 -2.79 5.74
CA TYR A 73 1.55 -1.76 5.98
C TYR A 73 0.19 -2.37 6.38
N ILE A 74 -0.29 -3.38 5.65
CA ILE A 74 -1.54 -4.09 5.99
C ILE A 74 -1.47 -4.68 7.40
N GLN A 75 -0.36 -5.32 7.75
CA GLN A 75 -0.16 -5.91 9.07
C GLN A 75 -0.16 -4.86 10.19
N LEU A 76 0.46 -3.70 9.97
CA LEU A 76 0.45 -2.59 10.93
C LEU A 76 -0.97 -2.05 11.15
N VAL A 77 -1.72 -1.83 10.06
CA VAL A 77 -3.11 -1.37 10.13
C VAL A 77 -3.97 -2.39 10.89
N ALA A 78 -3.85 -3.67 10.56
CA ALA A 78 -4.57 -4.75 11.26
C ALA A 78 -4.24 -4.80 12.76
N SER A 79 -2.96 -4.64 13.11
CA SER A 79 -2.52 -4.59 14.52
C SER A 79 -3.13 -3.40 15.26
N LEU A 80 -3.12 -2.23 14.64
CA LEU A 80 -3.69 -1.01 15.22
C LEU A 80 -5.19 -1.14 15.48
N VAL A 81 -5.95 -1.68 14.51
CA VAL A 81 -7.39 -1.95 14.65
C VAL A 81 -7.64 -2.93 15.80
N THR A 82 -6.83 -3.98 15.92
CA THR A 82 -6.97 -4.98 17.00
C THR A 82 -6.77 -4.35 18.38
N VAL A 83 -5.78 -3.47 18.54
CA VAL A 83 -5.53 -2.75 19.81
C VAL A 83 -6.72 -1.83 20.17
N HIS A 84 -7.31 -1.15 19.20
CA HIS A 84 -8.48 -0.30 19.42
C HIS A 84 -9.70 -1.13 19.84
N LEU A 85 -9.90 -2.29 19.21
CA LEU A 85 -10.97 -3.23 19.54
C LEU A 85 -10.83 -3.77 20.97
N LEU A 86 -9.62 -4.18 21.36
CA LEU A 86 -9.32 -4.65 22.71
C LEU A 86 -9.50 -3.52 23.75
N GLY A 87 -9.04 -2.32 23.44
CA GLY A 87 -9.26 -1.14 24.29
C GLY A 87 -10.74 -0.83 24.50
N PHE A 88 -11.56 -0.97 23.45
CA PHE A 88 -13.02 -0.83 23.55
C PHE A 88 -13.64 -1.94 24.41
N LEU A 89 -13.25 -3.20 24.20
CA LEU A 89 -13.71 -4.35 25.00
C LEU A 89 -13.37 -4.17 26.49
N ALA A 90 -12.17 -3.69 26.81
CA ALA A 90 -11.75 -3.42 28.18
C ALA A 90 -12.58 -2.30 28.85
N LYS A 91 -12.93 -1.25 28.10
CA LYS A 91 -13.83 -0.19 28.60
C LYS A 91 -15.24 -0.71 28.83
N MET A 92 -15.74 -1.54 27.92
CA MET A 92 -17.05 -2.18 28.04
C MET A 92 -17.11 -3.11 29.25
N SER A 93 -16.09 -3.95 29.47
CA SER A 93 -16.03 -4.84 30.63
C SER A 93 -15.95 -4.07 31.95
N LEU A 94 -15.15 -3.00 32.03
CA LEU A 94 -15.11 -2.12 33.20
C LEU A 94 -16.46 -1.45 33.49
N THR A 95 -17.17 -1.03 32.45
CA THR A 95 -18.49 -0.42 32.57
C THR A 95 -19.53 -1.43 33.08
N LEU A 96 -19.51 -2.65 32.53
CA LEU A 96 -20.38 -3.74 32.99
C LEU A 96 -20.06 -4.12 34.44
N PHE A 97 -18.78 -4.18 34.81
CA PHE A 97 -18.36 -4.46 36.18
C PHE A 97 -18.85 -3.39 37.17
N HIS A 98 -18.75 -2.11 36.81
CA HIS A 98 -19.30 -1.02 37.62
C HIS A 98 -20.82 -1.14 37.79
N LYS A 99 -21.56 -1.40 36.71
CA LYS A 99 -23.01 -1.59 36.78
C LYS A 99 -23.40 -2.81 37.61
N ALA A 100 -22.67 -3.92 37.46
CA ALA A 100 -22.88 -5.14 38.24
C ALA A 100 -22.64 -4.90 39.74
N ARG A 101 -21.57 -4.18 40.10
CA ARG A 101 -21.29 -3.81 41.49
C ARG A 101 -22.42 -2.98 42.12
N ILE A 102 -22.92 -1.98 41.40
CA ILE A 102 -24.05 -1.16 41.86
C ILE A 102 -25.28 -2.04 42.07
N TRP A 103 -25.61 -2.88 41.09
CA TRP A 103 -26.75 -3.80 41.18
C TRP A 103 -26.65 -4.75 42.38
N VAL A 104 -25.47 -5.31 42.67
CA VAL A 104 -25.25 -6.18 43.85
C VAL A 104 -25.51 -5.41 45.15
N ILE A 105 -25.01 -4.18 45.27
CA ILE A 105 -25.23 -3.33 46.45
C ILE A 105 -26.73 -3.01 46.60
N GLU A 106 -27.40 -2.66 45.50
CA GLU A 106 -28.84 -2.37 45.46
C GLU A 106 -29.68 -3.58 45.89
N THR A 107 -29.31 -4.77 45.42
CA THR A 107 -29.99 -6.03 45.72
C THR A 107 -29.82 -6.41 47.19
N TYR A 108 -28.62 -6.21 47.74
CA TYR A 108 -28.36 -6.44 49.16
C TYR A 108 -29.11 -5.45 50.05
N ARG A 109 -29.26 -4.19 49.61
CA ARG A 109 -30.07 -3.18 50.31
C ARG A 109 -31.55 -3.58 50.35
N ARG A 110 -32.12 -3.98 49.21
CA ARG A 110 -33.52 -4.44 49.10
C ARG A 110 -33.82 -5.71 49.88
N ALA A 111 -32.84 -6.59 50.05
CA ALA A 111 -33.00 -7.81 50.86
C ALA A 111 -32.96 -7.54 52.37
N ARG A 112 -32.57 -6.33 52.79
CA ARG A 112 -32.43 -5.93 54.19
C ARG A 112 -33.58 -5.04 54.69
N GLU A 113 -34.31 -4.41 53.77
CA GLU A 113 -35.62 -3.78 54.00
C GLU A 113 -36.73 -4.83 53.98
#